data_AF-A0A7G8GME6-F1
#
_entry.id   AF-A0A7G8GME6-F1
#
_cell.length_a   1.000
_cell.length_b   1.000
_cell.length_c   1.000
_cell.angle_alpha   90.00
_cell.angle_beta   90.00
_cell.angle_gamma   90.00
#
_symmetry.space_group_name_H-M   'P 1'
#
loop_
_entity.id
_entity.type
_entity.pdbx_description
1 polymer ?
#
loop_
_entity_poly.entity_id
_entity_poly.type
_entity_poly.pdbx_seq_one_letter_code
_entity_poly.pdbx_strand_id
1 'polypeptide(L)' 'MIARAREVYFSFLSNAAVGVDPCGVVLSTELSQGRVVFDLPVLLPDEEFIALDLIRRRPFKQRPRWKV' A
#
# COMPACT_ATOMS: atom_id res chain seq x y z
N MET A 1 -8.85 3.64 -8.19
CA MET A 1 -8.15 2.50 -7.57
C MET A 1 -7.33 2.88 -6.33
N ILE A 2 -6.48 3.91 -6.37
CA ILE A 2 -5.65 4.33 -5.21
C ILE A 2 -6.47 4.61 -3.93
N ALA A 3 -7.68 5.19 -4.03
CA ALA A 3 -8.55 5.42 -2.87
C ALA A 3 -8.91 4.11 -2.13
N ARG A 4 -9.30 3.07 -2.88
CA ARG A 4 -9.63 1.75 -2.32
C ARG A 4 -8.41 1.06 -1.70
N ALA A 5 -7.23 1.17 -2.34
CA ALA A 5 -5.99 0.63 -1.76
C ALA A 5 -5.66 1.30 -0.42
N ARG A 6 -5.94 2.61 -0.29
CA ARG A 6 -5.78 3.33 0.97
C ARG A 6 -6.77 2.89 2.03
N GLU A 7 -8.02 2.57 1.67
CA GLU A 7 -9.01 2.03 2.60
C GLU A 7 -8.56 0.67 3.16
N VAL A 8 -8.13 -0.25 2.29
CA VAL A 8 -7.61 -1.57 2.70
C VAL A 8 -6.38 -1.43 3.59
N TYR A 9 -5.42 -0.58 3.18
CA TYR A 9 -4.22 -0.33 3.98
C TYR A 9 -4.54 0.33 5.33
N PHE A 10 -5.47 1.28 5.39
CA PHE A 10 -5.86 1.94 6.63
C PHE A 10 -6.61 0.99 7.58
N SER A 11 -7.46 0.12 7.04
CA SER A 11 -8.12 -0.94 7.80
C SER A 11 -7.09 -1.89 8.42
N PHE A 12 -6.06 -2.27 7.66
CA PHE A 12 -4.93 -3.05 8.18
C PHE A 12 -4.19 -2.30 9.31
N LEU A 13 -3.85 -1.02 9.12
CA LEU A 13 -3.18 -0.23 10.16
C LEU A 13 -3.99 -0.12 11.45
N SER A 14 -5.32 -0.11 11.35
CA SER A 14 -6.21 -0.02 12.51
C SER A 14 -6.18 -1.31 13.36
N ASN A 15 -5.84 -2.45 12.77
CA ASN A 15 -5.88 -3.78 13.40
C ASN A 15 -4.50 -4.43 13.62
N ALA A 16 -3.44 -3.90 13.00
CA ALA A 16 -2.12 -4.54 13.02
C ALA A 16 -1.30 -4.18 14.27
N ALA A 17 -0.69 -5.19 14.90
CA ALA A 17 0.38 -4.99 15.87
C ALA A 17 1.61 -4.44 15.15
N VAL A 18 2.13 -3.31 15.63
CA VAL A 18 3.27 -2.57 15.06
C VAL A 18 4.46 -3.51 14.84
N GLY A 19 4.89 -3.73 13.60
CA GLY A 19 6.12 -4.50 13.37
C GLY A 19 6.46 -4.89 11.93
N VAL A 20 5.47 -5.14 11.08
CA VAL A 20 5.74 -5.61 9.70
C VAL A 20 5.36 -4.51 8.69
N ASP A 21 6.34 -4.08 7.88
CA ASP A 21 6.09 -3.11 6.82
C ASP A 21 5.59 -3.83 5.56
N PRO A 22 4.35 -3.60 5.10
CA PRO A 22 3.87 -4.23 3.89
C PRO A 22 4.56 -3.67 2.64
N CYS A 23 4.64 -4.49 1.58
CA CYS A 23 5.18 -4.04 0.30
C CYS A 23 4.09 -3.34 -0.55
N GLY A 24 2.82 -3.65 -0.31
CA GLY A 24 1.69 -3.04 -1.03
C GLY A 24 0.34 -3.67 -0.73
N VAL A 25 -0.61 -3.39 -1.60
CA VAL A 25 -1.99 -3.90 -1.54
C VAL A 25 -2.33 -4.53 -2.89
N VAL A 26 -2.97 -5.70 -2.86
CA VAL A 26 -3.63 -6.27 -4.03
C VAL A 26 -5.11 -5.94 -3.95
N LEU A 27 -5.67 -5.39 -5.02
CA LEU A 27 -7.10 -5.16 -5.19
C LEU A 27 -7.64 -6.10 -6.25
N SER A 28 -8.86 -6.60 -6.05
CA SER A 28 -9.63 -7.17 -7.16
C SER A 28 -10.28 -6.04 -7.96
N THR A 29 -10.25 -6.14 -9.28
CA THR A 29 -10.90 -5.19 -10.19
C THR A 29 -12.41 -5.40 -10.23
N GLU A 30 -12.86 -6.65 -10.09
CA GLU A 30 -14.26 -7.05 -10.09
C GLU A 30 -14.89 -7.00 -8.69
N LEU A 31 -14.17 -7.45 -7.66
CA LEU A 31 -14.66 -7.50 -6.29
C LEU A 31 -14.26 -6.23 -5.53
N SER A 32 -15.10 -5.79 -4.59
CA SER A 32 -14.78 -4.69 -3.66
C SER A 32 -13.76 -5.09 -2.57
N GLN A 33 -12.99 -6.15 -2.81
CA GLN A 33 -12.08 -6.77 -1.85
C GLN A 33 -10.63 -6.42 -2.16
N GLY A 34 -9.80 -6.47 -1.14
CA GLY A 34 -8.35 -6.31 -1.26
C GLY A 34 -7.61 -6.86 -0.06
N ARG A 35 -6.31 -7.08 -0.25
CA ARG A 35 -5.43 -7.63 0.79
C ARG A 35 -4.12 -6.87 0.85
N VAL A 36 -3.59 -6.73 2.05
CA VAL A 36 -2.22 -6.24 2.27
C VAL A 36 -1.25 -7.39 2.02
N VAL A 37 -0.16 -7.10 1.31
CA VAL A 37 0.90 -8.07 0.99
C VAL A 37 2.24 -7.57 1.51
N PHE A 38 3.09 -8.50 1.92
CA PHE A 38 4.41 -8.23 2.48
C PHE A 38 5.56 -8.59 1.52
N ASP A 39 5.26 -9.40 0.50
CA ASP A 39 6.15 -9.80 -0.59
C ASP A 39 5.48 -9.56 -1.95
N LEU A 40 6.26 -9.60 -3.03
CA LEU A 40 5.75 -9.39 -4.39
C LEU A 40 4.73 -10.50 -4.75
N PRO A 41 3.45 -10.18 -5.00
CA PRO A 41 2.43 -11.19 -5.23
C PRO A 41 2.42 -11.66 -6.68
N VAL A 42 2.01 -12.92 -6.88
CA VAL A 42 1.49 -13.37 -8.18
C VAL A 42 0.04 -12.89 -8.29
N LEU A 43 -0.31 -12.30 -9.43
CA LEU A 43 -1.63 -11.71 -9.66
C LEU A 43 -2.48 -12.62 -10.53
N LEU A 44 -3.77 -12.70 -10.17
CA LEU A 44 -4.79 -13.17 -11.10
C LEU A 44 -5.08 -12.11 -12.18
N PRO A 45 -5.73 -12.49 -13.30
CA PRO A 45 -6.09 -11.53 -14.36
C PRO A 45 -6.90 -10.33 -13.87
N ASP A 46 -7.73 -10.55 -12.85
CA ASP A 46 -8.64 -9.56 -12.27
C ASP A 46 -8.07 -8.93 -10.99
N GLU A 47 -6.77 -9.02 -10.79
CA GLU A 47 -6.07 -8.44 -9.66
C GLU A 47 -5.07 -7.36 -10.09
N GLU A 48 -4.96 -6.33 -9.27
CA GLU A 48 -3.99 -5.26 -9.46
C GLU A 48 -3.17 -5.07 -8.18
N PHE A 49 -1.85 -5.11 -8.32
CA PHE A 49 -0.93 -4.76 -7.25
C PHE A 49 -0.66 -3.26 -7.23
N ILE A 50 -0.85 -2.65 -6.07
CA ILE A 50 -0.54 -1.25 -5.80
C ILE A 50 0.55 -1.20 -4.74
N ALA A 51 1.74 -0.81 -5.17
CA ALA A 51 2.91 -0.67 -4.29
C ALA A 51 2.63 0.36 -3.18
N LEU A 52 3.18 0.11 -2.00
CA LEU A 52 2.89 0.94 -0.83
C LEU A 52 3.39 2.38 -0.99
N ASP A 53 4.43 2.63 -1.78
CA ASP A 53 4.90 3.97 -2.11
C ASP A 53 3.85 4.81 -2.88
N LEU A 54 2.91 4.17 -3.59
CA LEU A 54 1.79 4.84 -4.26
C LEU A 54 0.62 5.12 -3.31
N ILE A 55 0.50 4.33 -2.25
CA ILE A 55 -0.57 4.40 -1.24
C ILE A 55 -0.21 5.41 -0.16
N ARG A 56 1.04 5.34 0.33
CA ARG A 56 1.65 6.32 1.23
C ARG A 56 1.80 7.61 0.43
N ARG A 57 0.88 8.55 0.63
CA ARG A 57 1.08 9.95 0.24
C ARG A 57 2.36 10.44 0.91
N ARG A 58 3.53 10.28 0.29
CA ARG A 58 4.73 10.98 0.75
C ARG A 58 4.49 12.48 0.52
N PRO A 59 4.73 13.35 1.51
CA PRO A 59 5.24 14.66 1.17
C PRO A 59 6.61 14.42 0.54
N PHE A 60 6.72 14.58 -0.79
CA PHE A 60 7.99 14.54 -1.51
C PHE A 60 8.86 15.74 -1.10
N LYS A 61 9.44 15.72 0.12
CA LYS A 61 10.49 16.63 0.55
C LYS A 61 11.39 15.93 1.59
N GLN A 62 12.20 14.97 1.15
CA GLN A 62 13.55 14.92 1.71
C GLN A 62 14.25 16.18 1.23
N ARG A 63 14.15 17.27 2.02
CA ARG A 63 15.00 18.43 1.77
C ARG A 63 16.45 17.97 1.97
N PRO A 64 17.38 18.22 1.04
CA PRO A 64 18.79 18.01 1.33
C PRO A 64 19.13 18.92 2.51
N ARG A 65 19.53 18.32 3.62
CA ARG A 65 20.05 19.04 4.78
C ARG A 65 21.44 19.53 4.38
N TRP A 66 21.52 20.70 3.76
CA TRP A 66 22.80 21.39 3.57
C TRP A 66 23.42 21.55 4.97
N LYS A 67 24.56 20.89 5.19
CA LYS A 67 25.43 21.15 6.33
C LYS A 67 25.99 22.56 6.12
N VAL A 68 25.66 23.46 7.03
CA VAL A 68 26.40 24.69 7.28
C VAL A 68 27.16 24.47 8.58
#